data_AF-A0A350I5G7-F1
#
_entry.id   AF-A0A350I5G7-F1
#
_cell.length_a   1.000
_cell.length_b   1.000
_cell.length_c   1.000
_cell.angle_alpha   90.00
_cell.angle_beta   90.00
_cell.angle_gamma   90.00
#
_symmetry.space_group_name_H-M   'P 1'
#
loop_
_entity.id
_entity.type
_entity.pdbx_description
1 polymer ?
#
loop_
_entity_poly.entity_id
_entity_poly.type
_entity_poly.pdbx_seq_one_letter_code
_entity_poly.pdbx_strand_id
1 'polypeptide(L)'
;PRETGFDITAASEVMAILCLSKDMKDLKERLGNIFIGFKMDRTPVYSRDLHAQGAMAALMKDAIKPNLVQTLEGNPAIIHGGPFANIAQGTNS
;
A
#
# COMPACT_ATOMS: atom_id res chain seq x y z
N PRO A 1 8.65 -4.14 27.13
CA PRO A 1 9.44 -4.65 25.98
C PRO A 1 8.53 -5.41 25.01
N ARG A 2 8.73 -5.30 23.69
CA ARG A 2 7.97 -6.07 22.68
C ARG A 2 8.92 -6.64 21.65
N GLU A 3 8.56 -7.77 21.04
CA GLU A 3 9.25 -8.30 19.86
C GLU A 3 8.80 -7.55 18.59
N THR A 4 9.69 -7.47 17.59
CA THR A 4 9.44 -6.81 16.31
C THR A 4 10.37 -7.36 15.23
N GLY A 5 10.00 -7.17 13.97
CA GLY A 5 10.84 -7.46 12.80
C GLY A 5 10.69 -6.39 11.73
N PHE A 6 11.41 -6.58 10.62
CA PHE A 6 11.32 -5.77 9.41
C PHE A 6 11.13 -6.67 8.20
N ASP A 7 10.27 -6.22 7.30
CA ASP A 7 10.16 -6.74 5.95
C ASP A 7 10.70 -5.70 4.95
N ILE A 8 11.09 -6.15 3.76
CA ILE A 8 11.43 -5.24 2.66
C ILE A 8 10.16 -4.55 2.15
N THR A 9 10.26 -3.27 1.74
CA THR A 9 9.10 -2.42 1.42
C THR A 9 8.10 -3.03 0.42
N ALA A 10 8.57 -3.80 -0.56
CA ALA A 10 7.72 -4.44 -1.56
C ALA A 10 6.77 -5.51 -0.98
N ALA A 11 7.07 -6.03 0.22
CA ALA A 11 6.22 -6.98 0.95
C ALA A 11 5.13 -6.29 1.77
N SER A 12 5.14 -4.96 1.89
CA SER A 12 4.17 -4.21 2.69
C SER A 12 2.75 -4.35 2.13
N GLU A 13 1.76 -4.52 3.00
CA GLU A 13 0.34 -4.44 2.61
C GLU A 13 -0.01 -3.07 1.99
N VAL A 14 0.72 -2.00 2.36
CA VAL A 14 0.58 -0.68 1.72
C VAL A 14 0.96 -0.73 0.24
N MET A 15 1.98 -1.52 -0.14
CA MET A 15 2.35 -1.72 -1.54
C MET A 15 1.25 -2.47 -2.30
N ALA A 16 0.71 -3.56 -1.72
CA ALA A 16 -0.39 -4.30 -2.34
C ALA A 16 -1.64 -3.42 -2.51
N ILE A 17 -1.96 -2.59 -1.50
CA ILE A 17 -3.06 -1.64 -1.53
C ILE A 17 -2.84 -0.58 -2.62
N LEU A 18 -1.64 -0.01 -2.76
CA LEU A 18 -1.32 0.94 -3.83
C LEU A 18 -1.63 0.33 -5.20
N CYS A 19 -1.23 -0.93 -5.42
CA CYS A 19 -1.44 -1.64 -6.68
C CYS A 19 -2.88 -2.08 -6.94
N LEU A 20 -3.79 -2.02 -5.96
CA LEU A 20 -5.19 -2.45 -6.11
C LEU A 20 -6.19 -1.29 -5.98
N SER A 21 -5.71 -0.09 -5.64
CA SER A 21 -6.56 1.07 -5.42
C SER A 21 -6.94 1.73 -6.73
N LYS A 22 -8.23 2.04 -6.90
CA LYS A 22 -8.74 2.67 -8.12
C LYS A 22 -8.56 4.19 -8.13
N ASP A 23 -8.56 4.79 -6.95
CA ASP A 23 -8.44 6.24 -6.76
C ASP A 23 -8.00 6.56 -5.32
N MET A 24 -7.81 7.84 -5.01
CA MET A 24 -7.37 8.29 -3.68
C MET A 24 -8.38 7.98 -2.56
N LYS A 25 -9.68 7.91 -2.88
CA LYS A 25 -10.73 7.58 -1.90
C LYS A 25 -10.66 6.09 -1.55
N ASP A 26 -10.58 5.23 -2.56
CA ASP A 26 -10.38 3.78 -2.40
C ASP A 26 -9.06 3.47 -1.67
N LEU A 27 -7.97 4.16 -2.04
CA LEU A 27 -6.68 4.04 -1.35
C LEU A 27 -6.82 4.35 0.14
N LYS A 28 -7.40 5.50 0.50
CA LYS A 28 -7.59 5.90 1.89
C LYS A 28 -8.48 4.92 2.67
N GLU A 29 -9.53 4.41 2.03
CA GLU A 29 -10.43 3.42 2.63
C GLU A 29 -9.69 2.12 2.94
N ARG A 30 -8.95 1.58 1.96
CA ARG A 30 -8.14 0.36 2.11
C ARG A 30 -7.06 0.51 3.17
N LEU A 31 -6.34 1.63 3.16
CA LEU A 31 -5.35 1.95 4.20
C LEU A 31 -5.98 1.97 5.60
N GLY A 32 -7.21 2.47 5.73
CA GLY A 32 -7.96 2.44 6.98
C GLY A 32 -8.43 1.05 7.40
N ASN A 33 -8.49 0.10 6.47
CA ASN A 33 -8.91 -1.27 6.69
C ASN A 33 -7.75 -2.24 6.99
N ILE A 34 -6.50 -1.77 6.98
CA ILE A 34 -5.33 -2.55 7.43
C ILE A 34 -5.54 -2.94 8.90
N PHE A 35 -5.54 -4.25 9.15
CA PHE A 35 -5.52 -4.82 10.50
C PHE A 35 -4.10 -4.74 11.07
N ILE A 36 -3.95 -4.19 12.28
CA ILE A 36 -2.63 -3.96 12.89
C ILE A 36 -2.39 -4.76 14.16
N GLY A 37 -3.41 -5.44 14.69
CA GLY A 37 -3.27 -6.28 15.88
C GLY A 37 -4.54 -6.30 16.74
N PHE A 38 -4.40 -6.74 17.98
CA PHE A 38 -5.50 -6.88 18.93
C PHE A 38 -5.26 -6.04 20.18
N LYS A 39 -6.35 -5.58 20.80
CA LYS A 39 -6.35 -5.13 22.20
C LYS A 39 -6.21 -6.34 23.15
N MET A 40 -6.01 -6.06 24.44
CA MET A 40 -5.91 -7.13 25.46
C MET A 40 -7.19 -7.99 25.56
N ASP A 41 -8.35 -7.40 25.25
CA ASP A 41 -9.65 -8.08 25.20
C ASP A 41 -9.90 -8.83 23.88
N ARG A 42 -8.89 -8.92 22.99
CA ARG A 42 -8.95 -9.51 21.65
C ARG A 42 -9.83 -8.76 20.65
N THR A 43 -10.23 -7.53 20.93
CA THR A 43 -10.86 -6.68 19.93
C THR A 43 -9.83 -6.33 18.84
N PRO A 44 -10.15 -6.51 17.55
CA PRO A 44 -9.25 -6.13 16.46
C PRO A 44 -9.03 -4.62 16.43
N VAL A 45 -7.82 -4.21 16.08
CA VAL A 45 -7.43 -2.81 15.87
C VAL A 45 -7.06 -2.65 14.41
N TYR A 46 -7.66 -1.65 13.78
CA TYR A 46 -7.38 -1.26 12.40
C TYR A 46 -6.65 0.08 12.37
N SER A 47 -5.97 0.37 11.26
CA SER A 47 -5.25 1.64 11.11
C SER A 47 -6.13 2.88 11.30
N ARG A 48 -7.41 2.80 10.91
CA ARG A 48 -8.39 3.87 11.13
C ARG A 48 -8.67 4.18 12.60
N ASP A 49 -8.52 3.19 13.49
CA ASP A 49 -8.72 3.36 14.93
C ASP A 49 -7.59 4.20 15.56
N LEU A 50 -6.45 4.33 14.86
CA LEU A 50 -5.34 5.22 15.20
C LEU A 50 -5.36 6.54 14.42
N HIS A 51 -6.42 6.80 13.63
CA HIS A 51 -6.54 7.96 12.74
C HIS A 51 -5.39 8.12 11.72
N ALA A 52 -4.70 7.03 11.37
CA ALA A 52 -3.50 7.08 10.52
C ALA A 52 -3.80 7.11 9.00
N GLN A 53 -4.97 6.63 8.57
CA GLN A 53 -5.34 6.45 7.16
C GLN A 53 -5.32 7.75 6.35
N GLY A 54 -5.67 8.88 6.97
CA GLY A 54 -5.62 10.19 6.30
C GLY A 54 -4.19 10.64 6.03
N ALA A 55 -3.30 10.49 7.02
CA ALA A 55 -1.89 10.85 6.89
C ALA A 55 -1.16 9.93 5.90
N MET A 56 -1.42 8.62 5.94
CA MET A 56 -0.87 7.68 4.96
C MET A 56 -1.33 8.02 3.54
N ALA A 57 -2.62 8.29 3.32
CA ALA A 57 -3.12 8.70 2.01
C ALA A 57 -2.47 10.02 1.53
N ALA A 58 -2.22 10.97 2.43
CA ALA A 58 -1.54 12.23 2.09
C ALA A 58 -0.08 11.99 1.62
N LEU A 59 0.66 11.09 2.29
CA LEU A 59 2.01 10.71 1.85
C LEU A 59 2.02 10.01 0.49
N MET A 60 0.94 9.29 0.15
CA MET A 60 0.80 8.56 -1.11
C MET A 60 0.20 9.42 -2.25
N LYS A 61 -0.07 10.71 -2.01
CA LYS A 61 -0.77 11.60 -2.96
C LYS A 61 -0.12 11.66 -4.34
N ASP A 62 1.21 11.72 -4.40
CA ASP A 62 1.94 11.72 -5.65
C ASP A 62 2.33 10.30 -6.08
N ALA A 63 2.58 9.42 -5.11
CA ALA A 63 2.94 8.03 -5.35
C ALA A 63 1.83 7.18 -5.98
N ILE A 64 0.56 7.61 -5.97
CA ILE A 64 -0.54 6.92 -6.70
C ILE A 64 -0.52 7.19 -8.21
N LYS A 65 0.26 8.18 -8.67
CA LYS A 65 0.28 8.57 -10.08
C LYS A 65 1.24 7.65 -10.86
N PRO A 66 0.76 6.98 -11.93
CA PRO A 66 1.62 6.14 -12.76
C PRO A 66 2.78 6.92 -13.38
N ASN A 67 3.95 6.31 -13.47
CA ASN A 67 5.13 6.92 -14.06
C ASN A 67 5.21 6.59 -15.55
N LEU A 68 5.19 7.62 -16.41
CA LEU A 68 5.40 7.48 -17.84
C LEU A 68 6.90 7.53 -18.17
N VAL A 69 7.35 6.52 -18.91
CA VAL A 69 8.70 6.40 -19.45
C VAL A 69 8.62 5.93 -20.91
N GLN A 70 9.76 5.58 -21.51
CA GLN A 70 9.84 5.08 -22.88
C GLN A 70 10.77 3.88 -23.01
N THR A 71 10.54 3.04 -24.02
CA THR A 71 11.48 1.99 -24.45
C THR A 71 12.64 2.58 -25.25
N LEU A 72 13.64 1.76 -25.63
CA LEU A 72 14.76 2.19 -26.48
C LEU A 72 14.32 2.70 -27.86
N GLU A 73 13.15 2.28 -28.35
CA GLU A 73 12.56 2.70 -29.63
C GLU A 73 11.64 3.92 -29.48
N GLY A 74 11.55 4.51 -28.29
CA GLY A 74 10.70 5.67 -28.02
C GLY A 74 9.22 5.33 -27.83
N ASN A 75 8.85 4.04 -27.74
CA ASN A 75 7.47 3.65 -27.44
C ASN A 75 7.14 3.95 -25.97
N PRO A 76 5.95 4.49 -25.64
CA PRO A 76 5.58 4.82 -24.27
C PRO A 76 5.40 3.55 -23.41
N ALA A 77 5.84 3.62 -22.15
CA ALA A 77 5.66 2.56 -21.16
C ALA A 77 5.31 3.14 -19.79
N ILE A 78 4.52 2.41 -19.00
CA ILE A 78 4.15 2.79 -17.64
C ILE A 78 4.85 1.86 -16.65
N ILE A 79 5.51 2.43 -15.63
CA ILE A 79 6.13 1.68 -14.53
C ILE A 79 5.51 2.16 -13.21
N HIS A 80 4.71 1.32 -12.57
CA HIS A 80 4.04 1.69 -11.33
C HIS A 80 3.69 0.48 -10.44
N GLY A 81 4.02 0.58 -9.15
CA GLY A 81 3.82 -0.51 -8.20
C GLY A 81 4.79 -1.68 -8.37
N GLY A 82 4.77 -2.59 -7.41
CA GLY A 82 5.64 -3.78 -7.43
C GLY A 82 5.49 -4.62 -6.16
N PRO A 83 4.31 -5.23 -5.93
CA PRO A 83 4.09 -6.10 -4.79
C PRO A 83 4.72 -7.47 -5.04
N PHE A 84 5.01 -8.20 -3.95
CA PHE A 84 5.41 -9.61 -4.07
C PHE A 84 4.33 -10.46 -4.75
N ALA A 85 4.75 -11.57 -5.38
CA ALA A 85 3.87 -12.50 -6.11
C ALA A 85 3.45 -13.75 -5.32
N ASN A 86 3.97 -13.92 -4.10
CA ASN A 86 3.67 -15.06 -3.23
C ASN A 86 2.71 -14.69 -2.09
N ILE A 87 2.93 -13.54 -1.44
CA ILE A 87 2.11 -13.01 -0.35
C ILE A 87 1.14 -11.90 -0.81
N ALA A 88 1.22 -11.53 -2.09
CA ALA A 88 0.37 -10.55 -2.76
C ALA A 88 0.24 -10.92 -4.26
N GLN A 89 -0.39 -10.06 -5.06
CA GLN A 89 -0.81 -10.37 -6.44
C GLN A 89 0.29 -10.34 -7.52
N GLY A 90 1.50 -9.84 -7.21
CA GLY A 90 2.65 -9.89 -8.14
C GLY A 90 2.50 -9.14 -9.46
N THR A 91 1.65 -8.12 -9.53
CA THR A 91 1.42 -7.33 -10.76
C THR A 91 1.42 -5.83 -10.47
N ASN A 92 1.64 -5.01 -11.51
CA ASN A 92 1.59 -3.55 -11.43
C ASN A 92 0.19 -3.04 -11.07
N SER A 93 0.09 -1.77 -10.67
CA SER A 93 -1.19 -1.07 -10.51
C SER A 93 -1.93 -0.88 -11.83
#